data_AF-W0IZH7-F1
#
_entry.id   AF-W0IZH7-F1
#
_cell.length_a   1.000
_cell.length_b   1.000
_cell.length_c   1.000
_cell.angle_alpha   90.00
_cell.angle_beta   90.00
_cell.angle_gamma   90.00
#
_symmetry.space_group_name_H-M   'P 1'
#
loop_
_entity.id
_entity.type
_entity.pdbx_description
1 polymer ?
#
loop_
_entity_poly.entity_id
_entity_poly.type
_entity_poly.pdbx_seq_one_letter_code
_entity_poly.pdbx_strand_id
1 'polypeptide(L)'
;MFFTMLTRTPSKSPLLPARRTLSRAQARRMIAVRLARKAWVDFRTQCFWSYGETTITTDNVGWAVEQLRRNGNRNAWQAAARIERFLCH
;
A
#
# COMPACT_ATOMS: atom_id res chain seq x y z
N MET A 1 -1.67 -59.46 10.05
CA MET A 1 -2.30 -58.73 11.18
C MET A 1 -1.72 -57.33 11.26
N PHE A 2 -2.60 -56.34 11.12
CA PHE A 2 -2.54 -54.95 11.60
C PHE A 2 -1.33 -54.07 11.27
N PHE A 3 -1.36 -53.47 10.07
CA PHE A 3 -0.76 -52.14 9.88
C PHE A 3 -1.75 -51.11 10.42
N THR A 4 -1.30 -50.38 11.43
CA THR A 4 -2.06 -49.47 12.27
C THR A 4 -2.62 -48.28 11.49
N MET A 5 -3.86 -47.92 11.86
CA MET A 5 -4.60 -46.75 11.41
C MET A 5 -3.73 -45.48 11.42
N LEU A 6 -3.66 -44.83 10.26
CA LEU A 6 -3.37 -43.39 10.16
C LEU A 6 -4.47 -42.64 10.92
N THR A 7 -4.20 -42.27 12.16
CA THR A 7 -5.03 -41.28 12.86
C THR A 7 -4.80 -39.93 12.18
N ARG A 8 -5.78 -39.53 11.38
CA ARG A 8 -5.93 -38.15 10.89
C ARG A 8 -5.89 -37.23 12.11
N THR A 9 -4.78 -36.50 12.28
CA THR A 9 -4.76 -35.36 13.18
C THR A 9 -5.74 -34.31 12.65
N PRO A 10 -6.57 -33.68 13.49
CA PRO A 10 -7.42 -32.59 13.02
C PRO A 10 -6.51 -31.42 12.62
N SER A 11 -6.51 -31.14 11.32
CA SER A 11 -5.96 -29.92 10.73
C SER A 11 -6.44 -28.71 11.53
N LYS A 12 -5.50 -27.95 12.12
CA LYS A 12 -5.78 -26.64 12.72
C LYS A 12 -6.34 -25.74 11.60
N SER A 13 -7.63 -25.40 11.68
CA SER A 13 -8.23 -24.36 10.84
C SER A 13 -7.36 -23.09 10.92
N PRO A 14 -6.99 -22.45 9.80
CA PRO A 14 -6.25 -21.20 9.86
C PRO A 14 -7.17 -20.14 10.47
N LEU A 15 -6.95 -19.82 11.74
CA LEU A 15 -7.64 -18.72 12.41
C LEU A 15 -7.32 -17.44 11.64
N LEU A 16 -8.34 -16.78 11.10
CA LEU A 16 -8.21 -15.44 10.55
C LEU A 16 -7.68 -14.52 11.67
N PRO A 17 -6.66 -13.69 11.41
CA PRO A 17 -6.11 -12.81 12.44
C PRO A 17 -7.20 -11.87 12.98
N ALA A 18 -7.10 -11.55 14.28
CA ALA A 18 -8.05 -10.71 15.00
C ALA A 18 -8.36 -9.43 14.23
N ARG A 19 -9.66 -9.20 13.94
CA ARG A 19 -10.12 -8.02 13.20
C ARG A 19 -10.03 -6.80 14.11
N ARG A 20 -9.11 -5.87 13.82
CA ARG A 20 -9.01 -4.59 14.52
C ARG A 20 -10.01 -3.60 13.94
N THR A 21 -10.76 -2.91 14.79
CA THR A 21 -11.64 -1.81 14.36
C THR A 21 -10.78 -0.64 13.90
N LEU A 22 -10.97 -0.23 12.65
CA LEU A 22 -10.21 0.86 12.04
C LEU A 22 -11.14 2.08 11.92
N SER A 23 -10.71 3.23 12.43
CA SER A 23 -11.47 4.47 12.20
C SER A 23 -11.46 4.85 10.73
N ARG A 24 -12.50 5.57 10.27
CA ARG A 24 -12.59 6.06 8.89
C ARG A 24 -11.36 6.90 8.51
N ALA A 25 -10.88 7.74 9.42
CA ALA A 25 -9.69 8.57 9.21
C ALA A 25 -8.41 7.74 9.08
N GLN A 26 -8.24 6.68 9.88
CA GLN A 26 -7.11 5.75 9.72
C GLN A 26 -7.20 4.98 8.40
N ALA A 27 -8.40 4.53 8.01
CA ALA A 27 -8.62 3.84 6.73
C ALA A 27 -8.15 4.70 5.55
N ARG A 28 -8.54 5.97 5.53
CA ARG A 28 -8.21 6.92 4.47
C ARG A 28 -6.70 7.17 4.40
N ARG A 29 -6.05 7.39 5.55
CA ARG A 29 -4.58 7.53 5.61
C ARG A 29 -3.86 6.29 5.08
N MET A 30 -4.31 5.09 5.45
CA MET A 30 -3.73 3.85 4.94
C MET A 30 -3.88 3.71 3.42
N ILE A 31 -5.05 4.07 2.88
CA ILE A 31 -5.30 4.05 1.44
C ILE A 31 -4.39 5.07 0.73
N ALA A 32 -4.28 6.29 1.26
CA ALA A 32 -3.43 7.34 0.70
C ALA A 32 -1.97 6.88 0.59
N VAL A 33 -1.40 6.33 1.67
CA VAL A 33 -0.03 5.81 1.68
C VAL A 33 0.14 4.67 0.66
N ARG A 34 -0.83 3.75 0.58
CA ARG A 34 -0.73 2.61 -0.34
C ARG A 34 -0.77 3.05 -1.81
N LEU A 35 -1.64 4.02 -2.13
CA LEU A 35 -1.71 4.60 -3.47
C LEU A 35 -0.44 5.38 -3.80
N ALA A 36 0.06 6.19 -2.87
CA ALA A 36 1.27 6.97 -3.05
C ALA A 36 2.50 6.08 -3.26
N ARG A 37 2.66 5.00 -2.50
CA ARG A 37 3.73 4.01 -2.71
C ARG A 37 3.68 3.42 -4.11
N LYS A 38 2.50 2.99 -4.56
CA LYS A 38 2.34 2.43 -5.91
C LYS A 38 2.69 3.47 -6.98
N ALA A 39 2.13 4.66 -6.89
CA ALA A 39 2.39 5.73 -7.85
C ALA A 39 3.88 6.12 -7.87
N TRP A 40 4.53 6.14 -6.71
CA TRP A 40 5.96 6.42 -6.58
C TRP A 40 6.82 5.37 -7.26
N VAL A 41 6.50 4.09 -7.08
CA VAL A 41 7.19 2.98 -7.77
C VAL A 41 6.99 3.09 -9.28
N ASP A 42 5.76 3.33 -9.74
CA ASP A 42 5.47 3.45 -11.17
C ASP A 42 6.15 4.69 -11.79
N PHE A 43 6.29 5.79 -11.03
CA PHE A 43 7.00 7.00 -11.44
C PHE A 43 8.52 6.81 -11.50
N ARG A 44 9.14 6.27 -10.44
CA ARG A 44 10.59 6.09 -10.39
C ARG A 44 11.12 5.15 -11.47
N THR A 45 10.33 4.14 -11.87
CA THR A 45 10.74 3.20 -12.94
C THR A 45 10.79 3.87 -14.31
N GLN A 46 10.13 5.01 -14.47
CA GLN A 46 10.18 5.82 -15.70
C GLN A 46 11.32 6.85 -15.67
N CYS A 47 11.84 7.20 -14.48
CA CYS A 47 12.94 8.13 -14.31
C CYS A 47 14.28 7.39 -14.31
N PHE A 48 14.91 7.33 -15.48
CA PHE A 48 16.10 6.50 -15.73
C PHE A 48 17.34 6.87 -14.86
N TRP A 49 17.49 8.12 -14.41
CA TRP A 49 18.81 8.64 -14.00
C TRP A 49 18.98 9.23 -12.59
N SER A 50 17.99 9.29 -11.68
CA SER A 50 18.27 9.99 -10.40
C SER A 50 17.40 9.71 -9.17
N TYR A 51 16.43 8.78 -9.18
CA TYR A 51 15.56 8.61 -8.02
C TYR A 51 16.05 7.52 -7.05
N GLY A 52 16.60 7.95 -5.91
CA GLY A 52 16.93 7.08 -4.78
C GLY A 52 15.72 6.37 -4.18
N GLU A 53 15.95 5.34 -3.36
CA GLU A 53 14.87 4.67 -2.64
C GLU A 53 14.28 5.59 -1.57
N THR A 54 13.04 6.02 -1.75
CA THR A 54 12.29 6.79 -0.75
C THR A 54 11.11 5.97 -0.26
N THR A 55 11.06 5.74 1.06
CA THR A 55 9.92 5.09 1.70
C THR A 55 8.81 6.11 1.93
N ILE A 56 7.66 5.91 1.28
CA ILE A 56 6.48 6.75 1.53
C ILE A 56 5.80 6.30 2.83
N THR A 57 5.62 7.23 3.75
CA THR A 57 4.94 7.10 5.05
C THR A 57 3.72 8.01 5.07
N THR A 58 2.98 8.03 6.19
CA THR A 58 1.88 8.98 6.40
C THR A 58 2.36 10.44 6.37
N ASP A 59 3.60 10.67 6.79
CA ASP A 59 4.09 12.02 7.10
C ASP A 59 4.64 12.71 5.84
N ASN A 60 5.10 11.93 4.86
CA ASN A 60 5.66 12.45 3.60
C ASN A 60 4.77 12.18 2.38
N VAL A 61 3.53 11.72 2.58
CA VAL A 61 2.59 11.45 1.48
C VAL A 61 2.29 12.73 0.67
N GLY A 62 2.23 13.89 1.32
CA GLY A 62 2.05 15.19 0.66
C GLY A 62 3.24 15.56 -0.23
N TRP A 63 4.47 15.31 0.25
CA TRP A 63 5.67 15.50 -0.57
C TRP A 63 5.67 14.59 -1.80
N ALA A 64 5.28 13.32 -1.66
CA ALA A 64 5.20 12.41 -2.81
C ALA A 64 4.19 12.89 -3.87
N VAL A 65 3.03 13.40 -3.44
CA VAL A 65 2.02 14.00 -4.32
C VAL A 65 2.60 15.20 -5.07
N GLU A 66 3.33 16.07 -4.38
CA GLU A 66 3.99 17.23 -5.00
C GLU A 66 5.01 16.81 -6.06
N GLN A 67 5.87 15.83 -5.76
CA GLN A 67 6.86 15.32 -6.72
C GLN A 67 6.19 14.70 -7.95
N LEU A 68 5.12 13.91 -7.77
CA LEU A 68 4.35 13.34 -8.87
C LEU A 68 3.71 14.41 -9.76
N ARG A 69 3.29 15.55 -9.18
CA ARG A 69 2.73 16.66 -9.94
C ARG A 69 3.77 17.45 -10.72
N ARG A 70 4.93 17.70 -10.11
CA ARG A 70 5.98 18.55 -10.71
C ARG A 70 6.79 17.81 -11.76
N ASN A 71 7.10 16.55 -11.50
CA ASN A 71 8.10 15.80 -12.28
C ASN A 71 7.47 14.63 -13.06
N GLY A 72 6.24 14.25 -12.73
CA GLY A 72 5.57 13.11 -13.33
C GLY A 72 4.85 13.43 -14.63
N ASN A 73 4.51 12.38 -15.37
CA ASN A 73 3.66 12.49 -16.56
C ASN A 73 2.16 12.56 -16.20
N ARG A 74 1.30 12.52 -17.22
CA ARG A 74 -0.17 12.54 -17.04
C ARG A 74 -0.68 11.48 -16.07
N ASN A 75 -0.13 10.27 -16.11
CA ASN A 75 -0.56 9.18 -15.23
C ASN A 75 -0.16 9.46 -13.78
N ALA A 76 1.06 9.97 -13.55
CA ALA A 76 1.50 10.40 -12.23
C ALA A 76 0.63 11.55 -11.69
N TRP A 77 0.26 12.50 -12.54
CA TRP A 77 -0.60 13.63 -12.16
C TRP A 77 -2.02 13.18 -11.75
N GLN A 78 -2.61 12.23 -12.49
CA GLN A 78 -3.90 11.64 -12.14
C GLN A 78 -3.83 10.84 -10.83
N ALA A 79 -2.74 10.10 -10.62
CA ALA A 79 -2.51 9.39 -9.37
C ALA A 79 -2.41 10.35 -8.18
N ALA A 80 -1.68 11.45 -8.33
CA ALA A 80 -1.56 12.52 -7.32
C ALA A 80 -2.94 13.08 -6.95
N ALA A 81 -3.77 13.45 -7.93
CA ALA A 81 -5.14 13.94 -7.67
C ALA A 81 -6.02 12.90 -6.93
N ARG A 82 -5.86 11.61 -7.25
CA ARG A 82 -6.57 10.55 -6.53
C ARG A 82 -6.12 10.41 -5.09
N ILE A 83 -4.82 10.56 -4.81
CA ILE A 83 -4.25 10.48 -3.45
C ILE A 83 -4.78 11.64 -2.60
N GLU A 84 -4.78 12.88 -3.13
CA GLU A 84 -5.26 14.07 -2.41
C GLU A 84 -6.69 13.95 -1.91
N ARG A 85 -7.58 13.29 -2.67
CA ARG A 85 -8.97 13.02 -2.24
C ARG A 85 -9.04 12.24 -0.93
N PHE A 86 -7.99 11.51 -0.56
CA PHE A 86 -7.90 10.79 0.72
C PHE A 86 -7.26 11.61 1.85
N LEU A 87 -6.57 12.71 1.54
CA LEU A 87 -5.88 13.56 2.51
C LEU A 87 -6.75 14.71 3.02
N CYS A 88 -7.63 15.27 2.18
CA CYS A 88 -8.44 16.46 2.53
C CYS A 88 -9.71 16.18 3.36
N HIS A 89 -9.89 14.97 3.92
CA HIS A 89 -10.97 14.66 4.87
C HIS A 89 -10.50 13.70 5.94
#